data_AF-A0A7Y9FKU6-F1
#
_entry.id   AF-A0A7Y9FKU6-F1
#
_cell.length_a   1.000
_cell.length_b   1.000
_cell.length_c   1.000
_cell.angle_alpha   90.00
_cell.angle_beta   90.00
_cell.angle_gamma   90.00
#
_symmetry.space_group_name_H-M   'P 1'
#
loop_
_entity.id
_entity.type
_entity.pdbx_description
1 polymer ?
#
loop_
_entity_poly.entity_id
_entity_poly.type
_entity_poly.pdbx_seq_one_letter_code
_entity_poly.pdbx_strand_id
1 'polypeptide(L)'
;MLRKLNEVGSRIAGRTADLAGAPLAIILVAMFCAGWFLRAGVAGENTLTLILSVASITLTQMVLNGQRRSEQALHLKMDELVYAIEGARNAVAGIETKSTDELDALRRTGEAAENELEKRDV
;
A
#
# COMPACT_ATOMS: atom_id res chain seq x y z
N MET A 1 13.64 18.66 16.86
CA MET A 1 14.17 17.34 17.25
C MET A 1 13.40 16.20 16.55
N LEU A 2 12.07 16.19 16.60
CA LEU A 2 11.20 15.19 15.93
C LEU A 2 11.38 15.09 14.40
N ARG A 3 11.66 16.20 13.72
CA ARG A 3 11.86 16.21 12.25
C ARG A 3 13.14 15.48 11.80
N LYS A 4 14.23 15.60 12.57
CA LYS A 4 15.50 14.88 12.32
C LYS A 4 15.36 13.38 12.59
N LEU A 5 14.60 13.01 13.62
CA LEU A 5 14.25 11.61 13.90
C LEU A 5 13.44 10.98 12.77
N ASN A 6 12.52 11.73 12.16
CA ASN A 6 11.72 11.23 11.05
C ASN A 6 12.54 11.10 9.75
N GLU A 7 13.48 12.01 9.49
CA GLU A 7 14.41 11.92 8.35
C GLU A 7 15.45 10.79 8.50
N VAL A 8 15.97 10.59 9.71
CA VAL A 8 16.88 9.47 10.00
C VAL A 8 16.11 8.15 9.97
N GLY A 9 14.90 8.14 10.56
CA GLY A 9 14.00 7.00 10.52
C GLY A 9 13.64 6.60 9.10
N SER A 10 13.25 7.55 8.24
CA SER A 10 12.90 7.26 6.84
C SER A 10 14.09 6.79 6.01
N ARG A 11 15.30 7.29 6.28
CA ARG A 11 16.52 6.89 5.57
C ARG A 11 17.07 5.54 6.03
N ILE A 12 16.94 5.22 7.32
CA ILE A 12 17.23 3.88 7.86
C ILE A 12 16.19 2.91 7.35
N ALA A 13 14.91 3.27 7.41
CA ALA A 13 13.77 2.51 6.89
C ALA A 13 13.94 2.17 5.40
N GLY A 14 14.30 3.14 4.56
CA GLY A 14 14.55 2.89 3.14
C GLY A 14 15.68 1.88 2.92
N ARG A 15 16.81 2.05 3.61
CA ARG A 15 17.94 1.13 3.49
C ARG A 15 17.66 -0.25 4.07
N THR A 16 16.96 -0.35 5.19
CA THR A 16 16.56 -1.64 5.76
C THR A 16 15.50 -2.31 4.91
N ALA A 17 14.62 -1.58 4.24
CA ALA A 17 13.67 -2.13 3.27
C ALA A 17 14.38 -2.65 2.01
N ASP A 18 15.36 -1.90 1.48
CA ASP A 18 16.16 -2.34 0.33
C ASP A 18 16.99 -3.60 0.67
N LEU A 19 17.58 -3.65 1.87
CA LEU A 19 18.30 -4.82 2.38
C LEU A 19 17.37 -5.99 2.71
N ALA A 20 16.21 -5.75 3.31
CA ALA A 20 15.22 -6.78 3.64
C ALA A 20 14.54 -7.36 2.40
N GLY A 21 14.42 -6.58 1.32
CA GLY A 21 13.93 -7.04 0.02
C GLY A 21 14.97 -7.82 -0.79
N ALA A 22 16.25 -7.78 -0.40
CA ALA A 22 17.28 -8.59 -1.06
C ALA A 22 17.07 -10.07 -0.72
N PRO A 23 17.21 -11.00 -1.70
CA PRO A 23 17.03 -12.44 -1.46
C PRO A 23 17.97 -12.98 -0.37
N LEU A 24 19.09 -12.31 -0.12
CA LEU A 24 20.03 -12.63 0.96
C LEU A 24 19.45 -12.40 2.36
N ALA A 25 18.56 -11.42 2.57
CA ALA A 25 17.95 -11.19 3.87
C ALA A 25 16.97 -12.31 4.26
N ILE A 26 16.23 -12.84 3.28
CA ILE A 26 15.35 -14.00 3.49
C ILE A 26 16.18 -15.21 3.93
N ILE A 27 17.33 -15.42 3.28
CA ILE A 27 18.25 -16.51 3.63
C ILE A 27 18.82 -16.32 5.04
N LEU A 28 19.21 -15.10 5.42
CA LEU A 28 19.70 -14.80 6.77
C LEU A 28 18.65 -15.03 7.86
N VAL A 29 17.40 -14.61 7.62
CA VAL A 29 16.29 -14.86 8.55
C VAL A 29 16.01 -16.36 8.65
N ALA A 30 16.03 -17.09 7.54
CA ALA A 30 15.87 -18.54 7.54
C ALA A 30 16.99 -19.24 8.33
N MET A 31 18.25 -18.83 8.16
CA MET A 31 19.37 -19.35 8.94
C MET A 31 19.27 -19.00 10.42
N PHE A 32 18.81 -17.79 10.77
CA PHE A 32 18.56 -17.39 12.15
C PHE A 32 17.49 -18.27 12.80
N CYS A 33 16.37 -18.49 12.13
CA CYS A 33 15.31 -19.40 12.60
C CYS A 33 15.83 -20.83 12.78
N ALA A 34 16.55 -21.36 11.78
CA ALA A 34 17.14 -22.70 11.86
C ALA A 34 18.14 -22.85 13.02
N GLY A 35 19.02 -21.86 13.20
CA GLY A 35 19.99 -21.81 14.29
C GLY A 35 19.33 -21.74 15.67
N TRP A 36 18.20 -21.04 15.79
CA TRP A 36 17.43 -21.00 17.03
C TRP A 36 16.72 -22.31 17.32
N PHE A 37 16.11 -22.95 16.32
CA PHE A 37 15.50 -24.28 16.48
C PHE A 37 16.53 -25.33 16.92
N LEU A 38 17.75 -25.26 16.40
CA LEU A 38 18.85 -26.13 16.83
C LEU A 38 19.26 -25.88 18.30
N ARG A 39 19.10 -24.66 18.82
CA ARG A 39 19.53 -24.28 20.17
C ARG A 39 18.44 -24.46 21.25
N ALA A 40 17.22 -24.06 20.94
CA ALA A 40 16.10 -24.01 21.90
C ALA A 40 15.10 -25.16 21.72
N GLY A 41 15.14 -25.89 20.59
CA GLY A 41 14.19 -26.94 20.28
C GLY A 41 12.73 -26.45 20.30
N VAL A 42 11.80 -27.38 20.53
CA VAL A 42 10.35 -27.10 20.59
C VAL A 42 9.97 -26.17 21.75
N ALA A 43 10.79 -26.11 22.81
CA ALA A 43 10.55 -25.24 23.96
C ALA A 43 10.69 -23.74 23.64
N GLY A 44 11.43 -23.39 22.58
CA GLY A 44 11.65 -22.00 22.15
C GLY A 44 10.71 -21.50 21.05
N GLU A 45 9.80 -22.34 20.56
CA GLU A 45 8.91 -22.02 19.43
C GLU A 45 8.02 -20.81 19.73
N ASN A 46 7.38 -20.80 20.91
CA ASN A 46 6.46 -19.73 21.29
C ASN A 46 7.15 -18.35 21.33
N THR A 47 8.40 -18.30 21.79
CA THR A 47 9.19 -17.06 21.86
C THR A 47 9.61 -16.58 20.47
N LEU A 48 10.05 -17.48 19.59
CA LEU A 48 10.39 -17.13 18.21
C LEU A 48 9.20 -16.58 17.45
N THR A 49 8.07 -17.28 17.52
CA THR A 49 6.86 -16.91 16.79
C THR A 49 6.35 -15.54 17.24
N LEU A 50 6.42 -15.25 18.55
CA LEU A 50 6.07 -13.92 19.07
C LEU A 50 6.98 -12.83 18.51
N ILE A 51 8.31 -13.03 18.55
CA ILE A 51 9.29 -12.06 18.03
C ILE A 51 9.05 -11.80 16.54
N LEU A 52 8.90 -12.88 15.75
CA LEU A 52 8.66 -12.78 14.31
C LEU A 52 7.33 -12.09 13.98
N SER A 53 6.28 -12.34 14.76
CA SER A 53 4.98 -11.70 14.58
C SER A 53 5.06 -10.19 14.78
N VAL A 54 5.70 -9.75 15.88
CA VAL A 54 5.86 -8.32 16.17
C VAL A 54 6.76 -7.63 15.12
N ALA A 55 7.85 -8.29 14.73
CA ALA A 55 8.74 -7.79 13.69
C ALA A 55 8.02 -7.66 12.34
N SER A 56 7.24 -8.67 11.94
CA SER A 56 6.46 -8.66 10.71
C SER A 56 5.42 -7.53 10.70
N ILE A 57 4.68 -7.34 11.80
CA ILE A 57 3.70 -6.24 11.91
C ILE A 57 4.40 -4.89 11.71
N THR A 58 5.52 -4.67 12.40
CA THR A 58 6.23 -3.39 12.34
C THR A 58 6.82 -3.11 10.96
N LEU A 59 7.48 -4.11 10.34
CA LEU A 59 8.00 -4.02 8.98
C LEU A 59 6.88 -3.76 7.98
N THR A 60 5.76 -4.49 8.11
CA THR A 60 4.59 -4.33 7.24
C THR A 60 4.03 -2.92 7.33
N GLN A 61 3.88 -2.35 8.54
CA GLN A 61 3.41 -0.96 8.69
C GLN A 61 4.36 0.06 8.06
N MET A 62 5.68 -0.19 8.15
CA MET A 62 6.67 0.69 7.52
C MET A 62 6.53 0.71 6.00
N VAL A 63 6.39 -0.47 5.38
CA VAL A 63 6.17 -0.61 3.93
C VAL A 63 4.83 0.00 3.54
N LEU A 64 3.75 -0.32 4.26
CA LEU A 64 2.41 0.21 3.99
C LEU A 64 2.36 1.73 4.08
N ASN A 65 3.08 2.36 5.02
CA ASN A 65 3.14 3.81 5.13
C ASN A 65 3.75 4.46 3.87
N GLY A 66 4.77 3.82 3.28
CA GLY A 66 5.32 4.23 1.99
C GLY A 66 4.33 4.04 0.84
N GLN A 67 3.70 2.86 0.79
CA GLN A 67 2.73 2.52 -0.25
C GLN A 67 1.51 3.47 -0.24
N ARG A 68 0.91 3.75 0.92
CA ARG A 68 -0.23 4.67 1.07
C ARG A 68 0.06 6.07 0.51
N ARG A 69 1.27 6.59 0.75
CA ARG A 69 1.67 7.90 0.20
C ARG A 69 1.82 7.85 -1.32
N SER A 70 2.40 6.78 -1.84
CA SER A 70 2.55 6.61 -3.29
C SER A 70 1.20 6.46 -3.99
N GLU A 71 0.27 5.74 -3.36
CA GLU A 71 -1.09 5.55 -3.84
C GLU A 71 -1.85 6.89 -3.89
N GLN A 72 -1.78 7.70 -2.83
CA GLN A 72 -2.39 9.04 -2.82
C GLN A 72 -1.81 9.95 -3.91
N ALA A 73 -0.50 9.90 -4.15
CA ALA A 73 0.13 10.68 -5.21
C ALA A 73 -0.29 10.20 -6.61
N LEU A 74 -0.58 8.91 -6.78
CA LEU A 74 -1.10 8.35 -8.01
C LEU A 74 -2.54 8.82 -8.26
N HIS A 75 -3.42 8.73 -7.25
CA HIS A 75 -4.80 9.21 -7.34
C HIS A 75 -4.85 10.69 -7.71
N LEU A 76 -4.05 11.55 -7.05
CA LEU A 76 -4.00 12.98 -7.37
C LEU A 76 -3.59 13.26 -8.82
N LYS A 77 -2.64 12.49 -9.36
CA LYS A 77 -2.25 12.62 -10.77
C LYS A 77 -3.36 12.16 -11.72
N MET A 78 -4.09 11.12 -11.36
CA MET A 78 -5.25 10.65 -12.14
C MET A 78 -6.35 11.69 -12.14
N ASP A 79 -6.62 12.33 -11.00
CA ASP A 79 -7.59 13.43 -10.89
C ASP A 79 -7.23 14.59 -11.81
N GLU A 80 -5.96 15.00 -11.83
CA GLU A 80 -5.48 16.07 -12.72
C GLU A 80 -5.68 15.71 -14.20
N LEU A 81 -5.43 14.45 -14.58
CA LEU A 81 -5.69 13.97 -15.93
C LEU A 81 -7.19 13.97 -16.27
N VAL A 82 -8.06 13.59 -15.32
CA VAL A 82 -9.52 13.63 -15.50
C VAL A 82 -9.98 15.07 -15.73
N TYR A 83 -9.46 16.04 -14.98
CA TYR A 83 -9.80 17.46 -15.18
C TYR A 83 -9.26 18.04 -16.49
N ALA A 84 -8.16 17.52 -17.02
CA ALA A 84 -7.53 18.02 -18.24
C ALA A 84 -8.15 17.45 -19.54
N ILE A 85 -8.85 16.32 -19.49
CA ILE A 85 -9.42 15.65 -20.66
C ILE A 85 -10.85 16.18 -20.93
N GLU A 86 -11.05 16.78 -22.12
CA GLU A 86 -12.40 17.18 -22.56
C GLU A 86 -13.32 15.96 -22.73
N GLY A 87 -14.51 16.04 -22.15
CA GLY A 87 -15.49 14.94 -22.15
C GLY A 87 -15.31 13.93 -21.02
N ALA A 88 -14.24 14.02 -20.22
CA ALA A 88 -14.11 13.23 -19.01
C ALA A 88 -15.10 13.70 -17.92
N ARG A 89 -15.59 12.76 -17.12
CA ARG A 89 -16.53 13.06 -16.04
C ARG A 89 -15.76 13.57 -14.83
N ASN A 90 -15.67 14.89 -14.67
CA ASN A 90 -15.03 15.54 -13.51
C ASN A 90 -15.55 15.03 -12.15
N ALA A 91 -16.80 14.55 -12.09
CA ALA A 91 -17.36 13.94 -10.90
C ALA A 91 -16.62 12.67 -10.44
N VAL A 92 -15.88 11.99 -11.33
CA VAL A 92 -15.09 10.77 -11.05
C VAL A 92 -13.74 11.10 -10.42
N ALA A 93 -13.25 12.35 -10.53
CA ALA A 93 -12.07 12.77 -9.79
C ALA A 93 -12.35 12.76 -8.27
N GLY A 94 -11.38 12.33 -7.46
CA GLY A 94 -11.48 12.27 -5.99
C GLY A 94 -12.47 11.22 -5.47
N ILE A 95 -12.78 10.21 -6.28
CA ILE A 95 -13.78 9.18 -5.98
C ILE A 95 -13.44 8.34 -4.73
N GLU A 96 -12.16 8.28 -4.34
CA GLU A 96 -11.67 7.57 -3.16
C GLU A 96 -12.17 8.15 -1.83
N THR A 97 -12.69 9.38 -1.83
CA THR A 97 -13.25 10.03 -0.63
C THR A 97 -14.77 9.93 -0.52
N LYS A 98 -15.44 9.37 -1.54
CA LYS A 98 -16.90 9.28 -1.60
C LYS A 98 -17.45 8.11 -0.79
N SER A 99 -18.66 8.29 -0.25
CA SER A 99 -19.40 7.20 0.40
C SER A 99 -19.93 6.18 -0.61
N THR A 100 -20.24 4.97 -0.14
CA THR A 100 -20.78 3.88 -0.99
C THR A 100 -22.01 4.31 -1.78
N ASP A 101 -22.93 5.06 -1.16
CA ASP A 101 -24.15 5.52 -1.81
C ASP A 101 -23.86 6.53 -2.94
N GLU A 102 -22.88 7.42 -2.72
CA GLU A 102 -22.42 8.37 -3.74
C GLU A 102 -21.71 7.66 -4.90
N LEU A 103 -20.94 6.61 -4.60
CA LEU A 103 -20.29 5.77 -5.63
C LEU A 103 -21.32 5.07 -6.51
N ASP A 104 -22.37 4.51 -5.91
CA ASP A 104 -23.43 3.83 -6.66
C ASP A 104 -24.26 4.81 -7.50
N ALA A 105 -24.52 6.02 -7.01
CA ALA A 105 -25.13 7.08 -7.81
C ALA A 105 -24.26 7.48 -9.01
N LEU A 106 -22.94 7.55 -8.82
CA LEU A 106 -21.99 7.85 -9.90
C LEU A 106 -21.91 6.74 -10.96
N ARG A 107 -22.02 5.47 -10.55
CA ARG A 107 -22.08 4.33 -11.47
C ARG A 107 -23.32 4.38 -12.34
N ARG A 108 -24.50 4.53 -11.73
CA ARG A 108 -25.78 4.59 -12.44
C ARG A 108 -25.83 5.73 -13.47
N THR A 109 -25.29 6.90 -13.11
CA THR A 109 -25.20 8.04 -14.05
C THR A 109 -24.21 7.78 -15.18
N GLY A 110 -23.16 6.99 -14.95
CA GLY A 110 -22.23 6.55 -16.00
C GLY A 110 -22.87 5.58 -16.98
N GLU A 111 -23.53 4.54 -16.46
CA GLU A 111 -24.28 3.56 -17.26
C GLU A 111 -25.37 4.24 -18.09
N ALA A 112 -26.10 5.20 -17.53
CA ALA A 112 -27.10 5.96 -18.26
C ALA A 112 -26.49 6.78 -19.42
N ALA A 113 -25.34 7.43 -19.18
CA ALA A 113 -24.64 8.19 -20.21
C ALA A 113 -24.09 7.30 -21.32
N GLU A 114 -23.56 6.11 -20.99
CA GLU A 114 -23.07 5.11 -21.94
C GLU A 114 -24.21 4.59 -22.84
N ASN A 115 -25.36 4.25 -22.25
CA ASN A 115 -26.55 3.84 -22.98
C ASN A 115 -27.09 4.92 -23.94
N GLU A 116 -26.91 6.21 -23.63
CA GLU A 116 -27.29 7.29 -24.55
C GLU A 116 -26.30 7.47 -25.69
N LEU A 117 -25.01 7.22 -25.47
CA LEU A 117 -24.00 7.24 -26.52
C LEU A 117 -24.20 6.08 -27.51
N GLU A 118 -24.46 4.87 -27.01
CA GLU A 118 -24.78 3.72 -27.88
C GLU A 118 -25.98 3.97 -28.78
N LYS A 119 -27.00 4.68 -28.29
CA LYS A 119 -28.19 5.04 -29.09
C LYS A 119 -27.95 6.13 -30.13
N ARG A 120 -26.87 6.92 -30.00
CA ARG A 120 -26.50 7.99 -30.93
C ARG A 120 -25.60 7.50 -32.06
N ASP A 121 -24.89 6.40 -31.84
CA ASP A 121 -24.03 5.74 -32.82
C ASP A 121 -24.78 4.70 -33.70
N VAL A 122 -26.10 4.57 -33.53
CA VAL A 122 -27.04 3.76 -34.35
C VAL A 122 -27.96 4.66 -35.16
#